data_AF-A0A964HI21-F1
#
_entry.id   AF-A0A964HI21-F1
#
_cell.length_a   1.000
_cell.length_b   1.000
_cell.length_c   1.000
_cell.angle_alpha   90.00
_cell.angle_beta   90.00
_cell.angle_gamma   90.00
#
_symmetry.space_group_name_H-M   'P 1'
#
loop_
_entity.id
_entity.type
_entity.pdbx_description
1 polymer ?
#
loop_
_entity_poly.entity_id
_entity_poly.type
_entity_poly.pdbx_seq_one_letter_code
_entity_poly.pdbx_strand_id
1 'polypeptide(L)'
;MMRLLLLMPLIILNACGQYSIRNLDNPTPRPNYGGWIKPDGSPMQYLEAKRALLECGDPSPEASGFEYEMALGITDEEEQIKHSFMVQGCMESSGLRQTWSSLKKDCSLQDRYATFPACQPGAVFPKRSVERRLNSWYCKIHTDREYCRKHTFIPSACDDPKEDYNNPPLECLP
;
A
#
# COMPACT_ATOMS: atom_id res chain seq x y z
N MET A 1 61.79 1.90 -28.93
CA MET A 1 61.02 0.90 -29.68
C MET A 1 60.45 -0.11 -28.69
N MET A 2 59.13 -0.27 -28.65
CA MET A 2 58.40 -1.55 -28.58
C MET A 2 56.91 -1.20 -28.65
N ARG A 3 56.30 -1.37 -29.83
CA ARG A 3 54.85 -1.52 -29.99
C ARG A 3 54.61 -3.03 -30.10
N LEU A 4 53.68 -3.58 -29.31
CA LEU A 4 52.95 -4.76 -29.74
C LEU A 4 51.49 -4.66 -29.25
N LEU A 5 50.60 -4.72 -30.22
CA LEU A 5 49.15 -4.64 -30.13
C LEU A 5 48.58 -5.91 -29.50
N LEU A 6 47.58 -5.77 -28.61
CA LEU A 6 46.55 -6.79 -28.41
C LEU A 6 45.19 -6.10 -28.17
N LEU A 7 44.17 -6.74 -28.74
CA LEU A 7 42.83 -6.25 -29.07
C LEU A 7 41.87 -6.23 -27.85
N MET A 8 40.87 -5.34 -27.92
CA MET A 8 39.62 -5.21 -27.12
C MET A 8 38.88 -6.54 -26.80
N PRO A 9 37.79 -6.57 -26.00
CA PRO A 9 37.34 -5.73 -24.87
C PRO A 9 36.93 -6.57 -23.62
N LEU A 10 36.89 -6.00 -22.42
CA LEU A 10 36.19 -6.64 -21.28
C LEU A 10 35.09 -5.71 -20.72
N ILE A 11 34.04 -5.55 -21.52
CA ILE A 11 32.75 -5.02 -21.06
C ILE A 11 32.01 -6.20 -20.43
N ILE A 12 32.25 -6.47 -19.14
CA ILE A 12 31.42 -7.41 -18.36
C ILE A 12 31.25 -6.88 -16.94
N LEU A 13 30.57 -5.74 -16.77
CA LEU A 13 29.93 -5.35 -15.51
C LEU A 13 28.71 -4.46 -15.80
N ASN A 14 27.75 -4.95 -16.60
CA ASN A 14 26.40 -4.39 -16.69
C ASN A 14 25.37 -5.53 -16.71
N ALA A 15 25.50 -6.45 -15.74
CA ALA A 15 24.55 -7.53 -15.51
C ALA A 15 24.13 -7.58 -14.03
N CYS A 16 24.02 -6.43 -13.37
CA CYS A 16 23.05 -6.31 -12.29
C CYS A 16 21.73 -5.95 -12.94
N GLY A 17 20.83 -6.92 -12.90
CA GLY A 17 19.57 -6.95 -13.62
C GLY A 17 18.79 -5.66 -13.51
N GLN A 18 18.16 -5.34 -14.64
CA GLN A 18 17.12 -4.36 -14.81
C GLN A 18 15.97 -4.64 -13.83
N TYR A 19 16.10 -4.18 -12.59
CA TYR A 19 14.92 -3.73 -11.86
C TYR A 19 14.47 -2.48 -12.59
N SER A 20 13.42 -2.64 -13.37
CA SER A 20 12.73 -1.59 -14.09
C SER A 20 12.52 -0.38 -13.17
N ILE A 21 13.32 0.68 -13.36
CA ILE A 21 13.06 2.03 -12.83
C ILE A 21 11.97 2.72 -13.67
N ARG A 22 11.12 1.95 -14.38
CA ARG A 22 9.92 2.49 -15.04
C ARG A 22 8.79 2.34 -14.04
N ASN A 23 8.66 3.29 -13.12
CA ASN A 23 7.43 3.57 -12.35
C ASN A 23 7.57 4.71 -11.32
N LEU A 24 8.73 5.36 -11.16
CA LEU A 24 8.88 6.50 -10.24
C LEU A 24 8.17 7.78 -10.74
N ASP A 25 7.89 7.89 -12.04
CA ASP A 25 7.27 9.08 -12.64
C ASP A 25 5.74 9.02 -12.76
N ASN A 26 5.14 7.88 -12.44
CA ASN A 26 3.70 7.83 -12.25
C ASN A 26 3.45 7.93 -10.75
N PRO A 27 2.81 9.00 -10.24
CA PRO A 27 2.24 8.95 -8.91
C PRO A 27 1.25 7.79 -8.93
N THR A 28 1.66 6.63 -8.42
CA THR A 28 0.76 5.51 -8.23
C THR A 28 -0.42 6.08 -7.42
N PRO A 29 -1.68 5.82 -7.79
CA PRO A 29 -2.85 6.30 -7.07
C PRO A 29 -3.01 5.66 -5.68
N ARG A 30 -1.92 5.17 -5.08
CA ARG A 30 -1.89 4.48 -3.80
C ARG A 30 -1.85 5.52 -2.69
N PRO A 31 -2.76 5.47 -1.71
CA PRO A 31 -2.73 6.37 -0.57
C PRO A 31 -1.48 6.08 0.26
N ASN A 32 -0.47 6.93 0.14
CA ASN A 32 0.60 6.96 1.13
C ASN A 32 0.01 7.50 2.44
N TYR A 33 0.28 6.85 3.57
CA TYR A 33 -0.15 7.29 4.90
C TYR A 33 0.23 8.75 5.22
N GLY A 34 1.30 9.28 4.60
CA GLY A 34 1.89 10.58 4.94
C GLY A 34 1.15 11.80 4.39
N GLY A 35 0.01 11.62 3.71
CA GLY A 35 -0.69 12.70 3.01
C GLY A 35 -1.97 13.19 3.64
N TRP A 36 -2.47 12.47 4.63
CA TRP A 36 -3.79 12.71 5.18
C TRP A 36 -3.77 13.87 6.17
N ILE A 37 -4.75 14.75 6.04
CA ILE A 37 -5.02 15.87 6.93
C ILE A 37 -6.45 15.79 7.44
N LYS A 38 -6.65 16.39 8.61
CA LYS A 38 -7.96 16.47 9.25
C LYS A 38 -8.87 17.45 8.51
N PRO A 39 -10.20 17.38 8.71
CA PRO A 39 -11.15 18.32 8.13
C PRO A 39 -10.82 19.79 8.41
N ASP A 40 -10.20 20.08 9.56
CA ASP A 40 -9.79 21.42 10.01
C ASP A 40 -8.45 21.90 9.40
N GLY A 41 -7.82 21.08 8.55
CA GLY A 41 -6.55 21.40 7.89
C GLY A 41 -5.31 21.09 8.72
N SER A 42 -5.46 20.62 9.96
CA SER A 42 -4.30 20.22 10.77
C SER A 42 -3.69 18.89 10.28
N PRO A 43 -2.37 18.69 10.47
CA PRO A 43 -1.73 17.42 10.15
C PRO A 43 -2.39 16.26 10.88
N MET A 44 -2.71 15.18 10.16
CA MET A 44 -3.14 13.95 10.79
C MET A 44 -1.94 13.27 11.44
N GLN A 45 -2.11 12.77 12.67
CA GLN A 45 -1.04 12.01 13.29
C GLN A 45 -0.83 10.71 12.52
N TYR A 46 0.42 10.29 12.36
CA TYR A 46 0.79 9.08 11.62
C TYR A 46 0.00 7.85 12.07
N LEU A 47 -0.08 7.61 13.39
CA LEU A 47 -0.85 6.51 13.96
C LEU A 47 -2.34 6.59 13.62
N GLU A 48 -2.92 7.78 13.63
CA GLU A 48 -4.34 8.00 13.29
C GLU A 48 -4.60 7.67 11.82
N ALA A 49 -3.68 8.05 10.93
CA ALA A 49 -3.78 7.76 9.49
C ALA A 49 -3.69 6.26 9.22
N LYS A 50 -2.73 5.55 9.83
CA LYS A 50 -2.60 4.10 9.71
C LYS A 50 -3.87 3.37 10.18
N ARG A 51 -4.41 3.76 11.34
CA ARG A 51 -5.67 3.20 11.84
C ARG A 51 -6.80 3.46 10.85
N ALA A 52 -6.92 4.67 10.33
CA ALA A 52 -7.98 5.02 9.39
C ALA A 52 -7.92 4.22 8.08
N LEU A 53 -6.73 4.01 7.51
CA LEU A 53 -6.53 3.19 6.30
C LEU A 53 -7.01 1.75 6.53
N LEU A 54 -6.53 1.11 7.60
CA LEU A 54 -6.94 -0.25 7.97
C LEU A 54 -8.44 -0.35 8.28
N GLU A 55 -9.00 0.66 8.95
CA GLU A 55 -10.44 0.74 9.22
C GLU A 55 -11.26 0.93 7.94
N CYS A 56 -10.70 1.57 6.92
CA CYS A 56 -11.29 1.71 5.59
C CYS A 56 -11.11 0.48 4.70
N GLY A 57 -10.29 -0.49 5.14
CA GLY A 57 -10.12 -1.78 4.47
C GLY A 57 -8.85 -1.91 3.66
N ASP A 58 -7.90 -0.98 3.79
CA ASP A 58 -6.56 -1.20 3.24
C ASP A 58 -5.95 -2.45 3.90
N PRO A 59 -5.40 -3.42 3.14
CA PRO A 59 -4.77 -4.61 3.72
C PRO A 59 -3.57 -4.30 4.62
N SER A 60 -2.90 -3.17 4.38
CA SER A 60 -1.75 -2.66 5.12
C SER A 60 -1.78 -1.13 5.12
N PRO A 61 -1.23 -0.45 6.15
CA PRO A 61 -0.99 0.99 6.07
C PRO A 61 0.10 1.37 5.06
N GLU A 62 0.87 0.40 4.57
CA GLU A 62 1.91 0.59 3.57
C GLU A 62 1.37 0.37 2.14
N ALA A 63 1.93 1.12 1.19
CA ALA A 63 1.47 1.10 -0.19
C ALA A 63 2.24 0.05 -1.02
N SER A 64 2.00 -1.24 -0.77
CA SER A 64 2.71 -2.34 -1.46
C SER A 64 1.78 -3.27 -2.24
N GLY A 65 2.08 -3.48 -3.52
CA GLY A 65 1.35 -4.46 -4.35
C GLY A 65 1.48 -5.89 -3.84
N PHE A 66 2.58 -6.21 -3.16
CA PHE A 66 2.79 -7.50 -2.52
C PHE A 66 1.80 -7.75 -1.37
N GLU A 67 1.49 -6.73 -0.57
CA GLU A 67 0.54 -6.87 0.54
C GLU A 67 -0.88 -7.08 0.02
N TYR A 68 -1.24 -6.45 -1.11
CA TYR A 68 -2.50 -6.70 -1.80
C TYR A 68 -2.62 -8.14 -2.31
N GLU A 69 -1.55 -8.68 -2.89
CA GLU A 69 -1.51 -10.08 -3.32
C GLU A 69 -1.68 -11.01 -2.12
N MET A 70 -0.90 -10.82 -1.05
CA MET A 70 -0.96 -11.70 0.12
C MET A 70 -2.27 -11.60 0.90
N ALA A 71 -2.86 -10.40 1.00
CA ALA A 71 -4.05 -10.15 1.79
C ALA A 71 -5.36 -10.44 1.05
N LEU A 72 -5.41 -10.12 -0.25
CA LEU A 72 -6.64 -10.09 -1.05
C LEU A 72 -6.57 -11.01 -2.27
N GLY A 73 -5.40 -11.59 -2.60
CA GLY A 73 -5.21 -12.37 -3.83
C GLY A 73 -5.21 -11.52 -5.10
N ILE A 74 -5.08 -10.19 -4.97
CA ILE A 74 -5.16 -9.26 -6.10
C ILE A 74 -3.77 -9.04 -6.69
N THR A 75 -3.49 -9.72 -7.81
CA THR A 75 -2.25 -9.53 -8.58
C THR A 75 -2.40 -8.54 -9.73
N ASP A 76 -3.63 -8.25 -10.15
CA ASP A 76 -3.93 -7.31 -11.24
C ASP A 76 -3.85 -5.86 -10.75
N GLU A 77 -3.09 -5.03 -11.48
CA GLU A 77 -2.88 -3.63 -11.11
C GLU A 77 -4.18 -2.81 -11.15
N GLU A 78 -5.07 -3.09 -12.12
CA GLU A 78 -6.32 -2.36 -12.24
C GLU A 78 -7.25 -2.65 -11.05
N GLU A 79 -7.33 -3.90 -10.61
CA GLU A 79 -8.06 -4.28 -9.40
C GLU A 79 -7.45 -3.66 -8.13
N GLN A 80 -6.13 -3.58 -8.01
CA GLN A 80 -5.49 -2.87 -6.89
C GLN A 80 -5.90 -1.39 -6.87
N ILE A 81 -5.96 -0.73 -8.03
CA ILE A 81 -6.38 0.68 -8.12
C ILE A 81 -7.88 0.83 -7.79
N LYS A 82 -8.74 -0.07 -8.28
CA LYS A 82 -10.17 -0.09 -7.92
C LYS A 82 -10.36 -0.18 -6.41
N HIS A 83 -9.62 -1.07 -5.75
CA HIS A 83 -9.66 -1.20 -4.30
C HIS A 83 -9.12 0.05 -3.59
N SER A 84 -7.98 0.57 -4.05
CA SER A 84 -7.38 1.82 -3.53
C SER A 84 -8.38 2.99 -3.57
N PHE A 85 -9.15 3.13 -4.66
CA PHE A 85 -10.17 4.17 -4.79
C PHE A 85 -11.34 3.99 -3.81
N MET A 86 -11.72 2.75 -3.50
CA MET A 86 -12.72 2.47 -2.46
C MET A 86 -12.21 2.87 -1.07
N VAL A 87 -10.94 2.57 -0.77
CA VAL A 87 -10.29 3.00 0.49
C VAL A 87 -10.20 4.52 0.56
N GLN A 88 -9.77 5.18 -0.51
CA GLN A 88 -9.70 6.63 -0.60
C GLN A 88 -11.07 7.29 -0.39
N GLY A 89 -12.12 6.75 -1.03
CA GLY A 89 -13.48 7.23 -0.84
C GLY A 89 -13.99 7.04 0.60
N CYS A 90 -13.64 5.94 1.26
CA CYS A 90 -13.92 5.75 2.69
C CYS A 90 -13.24 6.82 3.56
N MET A 91 -11.95 7.07 3.31
CA MET A 91 -11.17 8.08 4.02
C MET A 91 -11.78 9.48 3.83
N GLU A 92 -12.11 9.85 2.59
CA GLU A 92 -12.71 11.14 2.24
C GLU A 92 -14.12 11.31 2.80
N SER A 93 -14.94 10.25 2.76
CA SER A 93 -16.28 10.26 3.38
C SER A 93 -16.23 10.42 4.91
N SER A 94 -15.09 10.07 5.52
CA SER A 94 -14.82 10.29 6.95
C SER A 94 -14.27 11.69 7.26
N GLY A 95 -14.25 12.58 6.25
CA GLY A 95 -13.78 13.97 6.37
C GLY A 95 -12.26 14.14 6.25
N LEU A 96 -11.51 13.05 6.06
CA LEU A 96 -10.06 13.11 5.86
C LEU A 96 -9.76 13.57 4.43
N ARG A 97 -8.67 14.29 4.24
CA ARG A 97 -8.28 14.78 2.91
C ARG A 97 -6.82 14.48 2.66
N GLN A 98 -6.44 14.18 1.43
CA GLN A 98 -5.03 14.21 1.04
C GLN A 98 -4.63 15.64 0.62
N THR A 99 -3.38 16.01 0.85
CA THR A 99 -2.88 17.34 0.46
C THR A 99 -2.59 17.46 -1.05
N TRP A 100 -2.33 16.34 -1.73
CA TRP A 100 -1.95 16.31 -3.16
C TRP A 100 -3.02 15.69 -4.08
N SER A 101 -4.00 14.98 -3.53
CA SER A 101 -5.05 14.33 -4.33
C SER A 101 -6.43 14.30 -3.66
N SER A 102 -7.42 13.88 -4.45
CA SER A 102 -8.77 13.54 -4.01
C SER A 102 -9.32 12.46 -4.94
N LEU A 103 -10.28 11.65 -4.48
CA LEU A 103 -10.88 10.61 -5.31
C LEU A 103 -11.46 11.20 -6.60
N LYS A 104 -12.11 12.37 -6.50
CA LYS A 104 -12.62 13.09 -7.68
C LYS A 104 -11.52 13.40 -8.70
N LYS A 105 -10.35 13.86 -8.23
CA LYS A 105 -9.20 14.14 -9.09
C LYS A 105 -8.66 12.84 -9.69
N ASP A 106 -8.51 11.80 -8.87
CA ASP A 106 -7.95 10.51 -9.30
C ASP A 106 -8.86 9.80 -10.32
N CYS A 107 -10.17 9.85 -10.15
CA CYS A 107 -11.16 9.38 -11.14
C CYS A 107 -11.06 10.06 -12.51
N SER A 108 -10.49 11.27 -12.57
CA SER A 108 -10.33 12.04 -13.81
C SER A 108 -8.95 11.91 -14.46
N LEU A 109 -8.01 11.18 -13.84
CA LEU A 109 -6.65 11.05 -14.37
C LEU A 109 -6.58 10.24 -15.66
N GLN A 110 -7.50 9.29 -15.83
CA GLN A 110 -7.59 8.44 -17.02
C GLN A 110 -9.05 8.12 -17.32
N ASP A 111 -9.44 8.13 -18.60
CA ASP A 111 -10.82 7.89 -19.02
C ASP A 111 -11.36 6.55 -18.50
N ARG A 112 -10.52 5.51 -18.43
CA ARG A 112 -10.91 4.20 -17.91
C ARG A 112 -11.30 4.24 -16.43
N TYR A 113 -10.71 5.12 -15.62
CA TYR A 113 -11.00 5.23 -14.18
C TYR A 113 -12.41 5.77 -13.93
N ALA A 114 -12.96 6.55 -14.85
CA ALA A 114 -14.35 7.01 -14.77
C ALA A 114 -15.36 5.85 -14.78
N THR A 115 -14.96 4.63 -15.16
CA THR A 115 -15.80 3.42 -15.10
C THR A 115 -15.67 2.65 -13.78
N PHE A 116 -14.73 3.02 -12.91
CA PHE A 116 -14.54 2.31 -11.65
C PHE A 116 -15.72 2.52 -10.70
N PRO A 117 -16.08 1.53 -9.87
CA PRO A 117 -17.21 1.64 -8.95
C PRO A 117 -17.14 2.88 -8.03
N ALA A 118 -15.96 3.18 -7.50
CA ALA A 118 -15.71 4.35 -6.65
C ALA A 118 -15.94 5.70 -7.36
N CYS A 119 -15.86 5.72 -8.69
CA CYS A 119 -16.00 6.91 -9.52
C CYS A 119 -17.42 7.11 -10.05
N GLN A 120 -18.33 6.15 -9.80
CA GLN A 120 -19.71 6.25 -10.26
C GLN A 120 -20.53 7.23 -9.42
N PRO A 121 -21.53 7.92 -10.00
CA PRO A 121 -22.53 8.64 -9.24
C PRO A 121 -23.21 7.73 -8.21
N GLY A 122 -23.28 8.18 -6.96
CA GLY A 122 -23.90 7.39 -5.89
C GLY A 122 -23.02 6.25 -5.35
N ALA A 123 -21.72 6.23 -5.65
CA ALA A 123 -20.78 5.30 -5.05
C ALA A 123 -20.92 5.28 -3.52
N VAL A 124 -21.07 4.08 -2.96
CA VAL A 124 -21.20 3.85 -1.51
C VAL A 124 -19.86 3.35 -1.00
N PHE A 125 -19.25 4.13 -0.11
CA PHE A 125 -18.00 3.75 0.53
C PHE A 125 -18.26 3.03 1.85
N PRO A 126 -17.40 2.07 2.22
CA PRO A 126 -17.48 1.49 3.54
C PRO A 126 -17.24 2.59 4.59
N LYS A 127 -17.89 2.48 5.75
CA LYS A 127 -17.52 3.28 6.92
C LYS A 127 -16.29 2.67 7.58
N ARG A 128 -15.52 3.52 8.27
CA ARG A 128 -14.43 3.07 9.16
C ARG A 128 -14.96 2.05 10.18
N SER A 129 -14.21 0.97 10.37
CA SER A 129 -14.56 -0.10 11.32
C SER A 129 -13.32 -0.59 12.06
N VAL A 130 -13.32 -0.44 13.39
CA VAL A 130 -12.26 -0.98 14.26
C VAL A 130 -12.13 -2.49 14.06
N GLU A 131 -13.25 -3.20 13.93
CA GLU A 131 -13.24 -4.65 13.66
C GLU A 131 -12.51 -4.96 12.35
N ARG A 132 -12.72 -4.15 11.29
CA ARG A 132 -12.02 -4.32 10.02
C ARG A 132 -10.51 -4.10 10.17
N ARG A 133 -10.11 -3.07 10.92
CA ARG A 133 -8.70 -2.80 11.21
C ARG A 133 -8.04 -3.95 11.96
N LEU A 134 -8.63 -4.40 13.06
CA LEU A 134 -8.07 -5.49 13.87
C LEU A 134 -8.01 -6.82 13.09
N ASN A 135 -8.94 -7.02 12.14
CA ASN A 135 -8.95 -8.20 11.27
C ASN A 135 -8.20 -8.03 9.94
N SER A 136 -7.57 -6.87 9.70
CA SER A 136 -6.75 -6.65 8.51
C SER A 136 -5.61 -7.66 8.43
N TRP A 137 -5.14 -7.96 7.22
CA TRP A 137 -4.01 -8.85 7.03
C TRP A 137 -2.80 -8.37 7.84
N TYR A 138 -2.48 -7.07 7.75
CA TYR A 138 -1.41 -6.44 8.52
C TYR A 138 -1.54 -6.70 10.03
N CYS A 139 -2.69 -6.45 10.63
CA CYS A 139 -2.82 -6.68 12.08
C CYS A 139 -2.78 -8.15 12.45
N LYS A 140 -3.35 -9.05 11.64
CA LYS A 140 -3.29 -10.48 11.93
C LYS A 140 -1.88 -11.05 11.85
N ILE A 141 -1.05 -10.63 10.90
CA ILE A 141 0.35 -11.10 10.84
C ILE A 141 1.19 -10.62 12.03
N HIS A 142 0.80 -9.52 12.70
CA HIS A 142 1.49 -8.98 13.88
C HIS A 142 0.88 -9.39 15.22
N THR A 143 -0.30 -10.02 15.23
CA THR A 143 -1.01 -10.40 16.48
C THR A 143 -1.23 -11.90 16.61
N ASP A 144 -1.13 -12.65 15.52
CA ASP A 144 -1.28 -14.10 15.51
C ASP A 144 -0.13 -14.76 14.75
N ARG A 145 0.72 -15.47 15.49
CA ARG A 145 1.88 -16.19 14.96
C ARG A 145 1.48 -17.28 13.97
N GLU A 146 0.44 -18.04 14.25
CA GLU A 146 -0.03 -19.12 13.37
C GLU A 146 -0.62 -18.54 12.09
N TYR A 147 -1.31 -17.41 12.19
CA TYR A 147 -1.74 -16.67 11.01
C TYR A 147 -0.54 -16.19 10.18
N CYS A 148 0.45 -15.57 10.82
CA CYS A 148 1.67 -15.10 10.16
C CYS A 148 2.36 -16.22 9.37
N ARG A 149 2.58 -17.40 9.99
CA ARG A 149 3.23 -18.55 9.34
C ARG A 149 2.52 -19.03 8.07
N LYS A 150 1.20 -18.85 7.99
CA LYS A 150 0.38 -19.32 6.87
C LYS A 150 0.21 -18.29 5.75
N HIS A 151 0.32 -17.00 6.08
CA HIS A 151 -0.09 -15.91 5.17
C HIS A 151 1.04 -14.92 4.85
N THR A 152 2.28 -15.26 5.16
CA THR A 152 3.47 -14.50 4.78
C THR A 152 4.34 -15.30 3.82
N PHE A 153 5.17 -14.60 3.03
CA PHE A 153 6.09 -15.24 2.09
C PHE A 153 7.26 -15.96 2.77
N ILE A 154 7.66 -15.49 3.96
CA ILE A 154 8.77 -16.07 4.74
C ILE A 154 8.21 -16.52 6.10
N PRO A 155 7.61 -17.72 6.21
CA PRO A 155 7.02 -18.21 7.46
C PRO A 155 7.99 -18.22 8.64
N SER A 156 9.29 -18.43 8.39
CA SER A 156 10.32 -18.42 9.44
C SER A 156 10.56 -17.04 10.05
N ALA A 157 10.19 -15.94 9.36
CA ALA A 157 10.29 -14.59 9.92
C ALA A 157 9.31 -14.41 11.10
N CYS A 158 8.18 -15.12 11.08
CA CYS A 158 7.20 -15.13 12.18
C CYS A 158 7.73 -15.77 13.47
N ASP A 159 8.88 -16.43 13.41
CA ASP A 159 9.56 -17.03 14.56
C ASP A 159 10.83 -16.29 14.97
N ASP A 160 11.10 -15.11 14.37
CA ASP A 160 12.19 -14.25 14.81
C ASP A 160 11.95 -13.86 16.29
N PRO A 161 12.93 -14.04 17.19
CA PRO A 161 12.81 -13.63 18.59
C PRO A 161 12.47 -12.16 18.81
N LYS A 162 12.62 -11.30 17.79
CA LYS A 162 12.24 -9.89 17.81
C LYS A 162 10.75 -9.65 17.61
N GLU A 163 10.01 -10.61 17.04
CA GLU A 163 8.57 -10.50 16.87
C GLU A 163 7.85 -10.73 18.20
N ASP A 164 7.24 -9.68 18.73
CA ASP A 164 6.46 -9.72 19.97
C ASP A 164 4.96 -9.62 19.68
N TYR A 165 4.33 -10.78 19.52
CA TYR A 165 2.89 -10.91 19.30
C TYR A 165 2.03 -10.46 20.50
N ASN A 166 2.62 -10.29 21.70
CA ASN A 166 1.91 -9.75 22.86
C ASN A 166 1.98 -8.22 22.93
N ASN A 167 2.85 -7.59 22.13
CA ASN A 167 3.02 -6.16 22.04
C ASN A 167 3.00 -5.72 20.56
N PRO A 168 1.84 -5.85 19.88
CA PRO A 168 1.73 -5.56 18.46
C PRO A 168 1.85 -4.04 18.18
N PRO A 169 2.00 -3.64 16.91
CA PRO A 169 1.96 -2.24 16.50
C PRO A 169 0.73 -1.50 17.06
N LEU A 170 0.91 -0.22 17.40
CA LEU A 170 -0.13 0.59 18.07
C LEU A 170 -1.41 0.72 17.24
N GLU A 171 -1.30 0.67 15.91
CA GLU A 171 -2.40 0.66 14.96
C GLU A 171 -3.21 -0.64 14.98
N CYS A 172 -2.73 -1.69 15.65
CA CYS A 172 -3.40 -2.98 15.82
C CYS A 172 -3.95 -3.22 17.22
N LEU A 173 -3.85 -2.23 18.12
CA LEU A 173 -4.48 -2.26 19.44
C LEU A 173 -5.95 -1.78 19.37
N PRO A 174 -6.86 -2.33 20.18
CA PRO A 174 -8.26 -1.89 20.23
C PRO A 174 -8.45 -0.38 20.38
#